data_AF-A0A4Q3QXZ7-F1
#
_entry.id   AF-A0A4Q3QXZ7-F1
#
_cell.length_a   1.000
_cell.length_b   1.000
_cell.length_c   1.000
_cell.angle_alpha   90.00
_cell.angle_beta   90.00
_cell.angle_gamma   90.00
#
_symmetry.space_group_name_H-M   'P 1'
#
loop_
_entity.id
_entity.type
_entity.pdbx_description
1 polymer ?
#
loop_
_entity_poly.entity_id
_entity_poly.type
_entity_poly.pdbx_seq_one_letter_code
_entity_poly.pdbx_strand_id
1 'polypeptide(L)'
;MNGTSNLLIEGNEMSRPSRTSIGAFYGVYVTEKSVGLHISKNKIHASHNGATSSTTSAAGVYFTASDATAGNENIVSNNMVYEFNNLGTHYGLYNSGSDYVKYYYNSVLLDNQTPTTSTTWDTRAFYQVTAATGIELKNNNFVVTRNAIGENHVLYFSTAATTFTSDYNNLYLATGAGATNALVFRNSIQYNTLADWQATGNDVHSIGGDPLFLSATDLHLQTGSPVNDKGVAVASITTDIDGEARALSTPDIGADELPLAPGIDIQIVKLVSPAVSVTSCYGTETITVAIRNNSVNT
;
A
#
# COMPACT_ATOMS: atom_id res chain seq x y z
N MET A 1 8.30 1.31 19.37
CA MET A 1 8.82 -0.02 19.75
C MET A 1 10.25 -0.17 19.29
N ASN A 2 10.99 -1.01 20.00
CA ASN A 2 12.44 -0.96 20.02
C ASN A 2 12.99 -2.36 20.35
N GLY A 3 13.84 -2.91 19.49
CA GLY A 3 14.48 -4.21 19.68
C GLY A 3 13.51 -5.38 19.87
N THR A 4 12.37 -5.38 19.17
CA THR A 4 11.27 -6.34 19.40
C THR A 4 11.18 -7.38 18.29
N SER A 5 10.92 -8.65 18.64
CA SER A 5 10.72 -9.73 17.67
C SER A 5 9.28 -10.25 17.69
N ASN A 6 8.74 -10.61 16.52
CA ASN A 6 7.49 -11.35 16.37
C ASN A 6 6.25 -10.71 17.04
N LEU A 7 6.22 -9.37 17.10
CA LEU A 7 5.07 -8.65 17.66
C LEU A 7 3.98 -8.45 16.60
N LEU A 8 2.75 -8.76 16.99
CA LEU A 8 1.54 -8.49 16.25
C LEU A 8 0.90 -7.18 16.73
N ILE A 9 0.68 -6.26 15.81
CA ILE A 9 -0.12 -5.03 16.00
C ILE A 9 -1.25 -5.11 14.99
N GLU A 10 -2.40 -5.63 15.42
CA GLU A 10 -3.52 -5.88 14.53
C GLU A 10 -4.83 -5.26 14.99
N GLY A 11 -5.60 -4.69 14.04
CA GLY A 11 -6.98 -4.24 14.28
C GLY A 11 -7.09 -3.03 15.20
N ASN A 12 -6.05 -2.20 15.31
CA ASN A 12 -6.04 -1.04 16.19
C ASN A 12 -6.48 0.22 15.46
N GLU A 13 -7.07 1.14 16.21
CA GLU A 13 -7.29 2.52 15.78
C GLU A 13 -6.28 3.44 16.48
N MET A 14 -5.47 4.16 15.69
CA MET A 14 -4.41 5.03 16.19
C MET A 14 -4.66 6.46 15.72
N SER A 15 -5.16 7.30 16.62
CA SER A 15 -5.54 8.68 16.31
C SER A 15 -5.33 9.63 17.49
N ARG A 16 -5.34 10.95 17.23
CA ARG A 16 -5.30 11.98 18.28
C ARG A 16 -6.17 13.21 17.96
N PRO A 17 -7.47 13.03 17.63
CA PRO A 17 -8.29 14.03 16.97
C PRO A 17 -8.50 15.33 17.77
N SER A 18 -8.48 15.27 19.10
CA SER A 18 -8.79 16.42 19.97
C SER A 18 -7.57 17.10 20.59
N ARG A 19 -6.34 16.64 20.32
CA ARG A 19 -5.13 17.21 20.94
C ARG A 19 -4.74 18.53 20.27
N THR A 20 -4.62 19.60 21.07
CA THR A 20 -4.30 20.97 20.60
C THR A 20 -2.83 21.37 20.82
N SER A 21 -2.12 20.73 21.77
CA SER A 21 -0.68 20.90 21.98
C SER A 21 0.03 19.60 21.59
N ILE A 22 0.74 19.62 20.46
CA ILE A 22 1.24 18.40 19.80
C ILE A 22 2.61 18.60 19.15
N GLY A 23 3.36 17.50 19.07
CA GLY A 23 4.58 17.37 18.27
C GLY A 23 4.33 16.53 17.01
N ALA A 24 5.37 15.91 16.45
CA ALA A 24 5.23 14.96 15.36
C ALA A 24 4.23 13.83 15.69
N PHE A 25 3.58 13.29 14.66
CA PHE A 25 2.73 12.09 14.77
C PHE A 25 3.44 10.90 14.12
N TYR A 26 3.55 9.79 14.85
CA TYR A 26 3.92 8.50 14.31
C TYR A 26 2.87 7.50 14.80
N GLY A 27 2.07 6.92 13.90
CA GLY A 27 1.07 5.92 14.28
C GLY A 27 1.74 4.68 14.88
N VAL A 28 2.59 4.04 14.08
CA VAL A 28 3.52 3.00 14.55
C VAL A 28 4.94 3.46 14.30
N TYR A 29 5.75 3.49 15.35
CA TYR A 29 7.17 3.83 15.25
C TYR A 29 8.03 2.63 15.66
N VAL A 30 8.74 2.05 14.69
CA VAL A 30 9.60 0.88 14.83
C VAL A 30 11.06 1.32 14.72
N THR A 31 11.85 0.91 15.71
CA THR A 31 13.25 1.31 15.85
C THR A 31 14.11 0.12 16.23
N GLU A 32 15.41 0.25 15.99
CA GLU A 32 16.42 -0.78 16.29
C GLU A 32 16.10 -2.12 15.63
N LYS A 33 16.86 -3.18 15.93
CA LYS A 33 16.75 -4.51 15.32
C LYS A 33 15.43 -5.23 15.67
N SER A 34 14.31 -4.66 15.25
CA SER A 34 12.98 -5.23 15.34
C SER A 34 12.69 -6.05 14.09
N VAL A 35 12.25 -7.30 14.27
CA VAL A 35 12.17 -8.31 13.20
C VAL A 35 10.91 -9.17 13.35
N GLY A 36 10.41 -9.73 12.23
CA GLY A 36 9.21 -10.58 12.23
C GLY A 36 7.95 -9.85 12.71
N LEU A 37 7.89 -8.52 12.62
CA LEU A 37 6.73 -7.76 13.04
C LEU A 37 5.57 -7.93 12.06
N HIS A 38 4.35 -7.96 12.57
CA HIS A 38 3.12 -7.92 11.78
C HIS A 38 2.30 -6.70 12.19
N ILE A 39 2.29 -5.67 11.35
CA ILE A 39 1.51 -4.44 11.54
C ILE A 39 0.35 -4.51 10.56
N SER A 40 -0.78 -5.04 11.01
CA SER A 40 -1.85 -5.50 10.14
C SER A 40 -3.19 -4.83 10.45
N LYS A 41 -4.04 -4.54 9.47
CA LYS A 41 -5.45 -4.15 9.69
C LYS A 41 -5.66 -2.92 10.61
N ASN A 42 -4.69 -2.02 10.74
CA ASN A 42 -4.82 -0.86 11.61
C ASN A 42 -5.39 0.33 10.84
N LYS A 43 -6.21 1.14 11.52
CA LYS A 43 -6.66 2.46 11.04
C LYS A 43 -5.80 3.53 11.71
N ILE A 44 -4.97 4.23 10.96
CA ILE A 44 -4.03 5.23 11.45
C ILE A 44 -4.44 6.60 10.87
N HIS A 45 -5.05 7.44 11.71
CA HIS A 45 -5.75 8.62 11.20
C HIS A 45 -5.84 9.78 12.19
N ALA A 46 -6.49 10.85 11.76
CA ALA A 46 -6.78 12.06 12.54
C ALA A 46 -5.56 12.55 13.36
N SER A 47 -4.45 12.75 12.66
CA SER A 47 -3.16 13.03 13.30
C SER A 47 -3.08 14.42 13.92
N HIS A 48 -3.80 15.42 13.40
CA HIS A 48 -3.67 16.82 13.84
C HIS A 48 -5.01 17.59 13.80
N ASN A 49 -6.16 16.92 13.88
CA ASN A 49 -7.48 17.54 13.71
C ASN A 49 -7.74 18.67 14.73
N GLY A 50 -7.16 18.58 15.95
CA GLY A 50 -7.23 19.63 16.98
C GLY A 50 -6.19 20.74 16.86
N ALA A 51 -5.23 20.64 15.93
CA ALA A 51 -4.16 21.62 15.72
C ALA A 51 -3.68 21.61 14.26
N THR A 52 -4.60 21.95 13.36
CA THR A 52 -4.42 21.84 11.90
C THR A 52 -3.36 22.78 11.32
N SER A 53 -3.06 23.89 12.01
CA SER A 53 -2.00 24.82 11.65
C SER A 53 -0.59 24.33 12.02
N SER A 54 -0.46 23.18 12.68
CA SER A 54 0.84 22.63 13.04
C SER A 54 1.70 22.35 11.81
N THR A 55 2.99 22.62 11.91
CA THR A 55 4.00 22.34 10.87
C THR A 55 4.85 21.11 11.19
N THR A 56 4.55 20.41 12.29
CA THR A 56 5.23 19.15 12.66
C THR A 56 4.92 18.05 11.65
N SER A 57 5.81 17.07 11.51
CA SER A 57 5.62 15.95 10.58
C SER A 57 4.56 14.95 11.05
N ALA A 58 3.98 14.24 10.10
CA ALA A 58 3.13 13.08 10.34
C ALA A 58 3.62 11.86 9.55
N ALA A 59 3.72 10.71 10.21
CA ALA A 59 3.92 9.42 9.56
C ALA A 59 2.94 8.36 10.05
N GLY A 60 2.43 7.50 9.15
CA GLY A 60 1.53 6.42 9.51
C GLY A 60 2.29 5.30 10.19
N VAL A 61 3.11 4.59 9.41
CA VAL A 61 4.05 3.59 9.91
C VAL A 61 5.46 4.07 9.59
N TYR A 62 6.31 4.13 10.60
CA TYR A 62 7.69 4.60 10.48
C TYR A 62 8.67 3.55 11.00
N PHE A 63 9.52 3.05 10.10
CA PHE A 63 10.66 2.17 10.40
C PHE A 63 11.98 2.94 10.33
N THR A 64 12.88 2.70 11.29
CA THR A 64 14.25 3.22 11.23
C THR A 64 15.23 2.29 11.95
N ALA A 65 16.36 1.98 11.32
CA ALA A 65 17.38 1.08 11.85
C ALA A 65 16.84 -0.31 12.27
N SER A 66 15.84 -0.82 11.54
CA SER A 66 15.19 -2.12 11.80
C SER A 66 15.52 -3.14 10.72
N ASP A 67 16.79 -3.50 10.67
CA ASP A 67 17.35 -4.38 9.65
C ASP A 67 16.96 -5.83 9.95
N ALA A 68 15.83 -6.25 9.38
CA ALA A 68 15.43 -7.64 9.37
C ALA A 68 16.29 -8.46 8.40
N THR A 69 16.02 -9.75 8.27
CA THR A 69 16.71 -10.66 7.35
C THR A 69 15.69 -11.44 6.55
N ALA A 70 16.12 -12.03 5.42
CA ALA A 70 15.28 -12.98 4.69
C ALA A 70 14.74 -14.08 5.64
N GLY A 71 13.43 -14.34 5.58
CA GLY A 71 12.72 -15.26 6.46
C GLY A 71 12.29 -14.69 7.83
N ASN A 72 12.71 -13.47 8.19
CA ASN A 72 12.30 -12.76 9.40
C ASN A 72 11.75 -11.37 9.06
N GLU A 73 11.13 -11.22 7.90
CA GLU A 73 10.71 -9.93 7.36
C GLU A 73 9.67 -9.26 8.25
N ASN A 74 9.70 -7.93 8.29
CA ASN A 74 8.63 -7.16 8.88
C ASN A 74 7.52 -6.97 7.86
N ILE A 75 6.28 -7.29 8.22
CA ILE A 75 5.10 -7.21 7.35
C ILE A 75 4.21 -6.06 7.80
N VAL A 76 3.95 -5.13 6.88
CA VAL A 76 3.00 -4.03 7.05
C VAL A 76 1.86 -4.26 6.06
N SER A 77 0.68 -4.63 6.54
CA SER A 77 -0.42 -5.05 5.66
C SER A 77 -1.82 -4.57 6.03
N ASN A 78 -2.71 -4.42 5.05
CA ASN A 78 -4.12 -4.07 5.28
C ASN A 78 -4.34 -2.84 6.16
N ASN A 79 -3.37 -1.92 6.27
CA ASN A 79 -3.57 -0.72 7.09
C ASN A 79 -4.24 0.37 6.24
N MET A 80 -5.14 1.12 6.85
CA MET A 80 -5.69 2.36 6.31
C MET A 80 -4.99 3.55 6.98
N VAL A 81 -4.31 4.38 6.18
CA VAL A 81 -3.60 5.59 6.64
C VAL A 81 -4.22 6.81 5.97
N TYR A 82 -4.84 7.70 6.74
CA TYR A 82 -5.60 8.85 6.21
C TYR A 82 -5.69 10.01 7.21
N GLU A 83 -6.32 11.13 6.83
CA GLU A 83 -6.56 12.28 7.70
C GLU A 83 -5.29 12.87 8.35
N PHE A 84 -4.27 13.13 7.53
CA PHE A 84 -3.10 13.89 7.96
C PHE A 84 -3.37 15.38 7.86
N ASN A 85 -3.97 15.93 8.92
CA ASN A 85 -4.58 17.26 8.89
C ASN A 85 -3.67 18.41 9.36
N ASN A 86 -2.34 18.28 9.22
CA ASN A 86 -1.35 19.34 9.50
C ASN A 86 -0.78 19.98 8.22
N LEU A 87 -0.14 21.16 8.36
CA LEU A 87 0.56 21.85 7.26
C LEU A 87 1.96 21.28 6.97
N GLY A 88 2.57 20.61 7.95
CA GLY A 88 3.92 20.05 7.83
C GLY A 88 4.05 18.88 6.85
N THR A 89 5.20 18.22 6.87
CA THR A 89 5.49 17.07 6.00
C THR A 89 4.60 15.86 6.31
N HIS A 90 4.16 15.14 5.27
CA HIS A 90 3.34 13.92 5.39
C HIS A 90 4.04 12.72 4.75
N TYR A 91 4.16 11.64 5.51
CA TYR A 91 4.65 10.35 5.04
C TYR A 91 3.63 9.24 5.35
N GLY A 92 3.04 8.58 4.35
CA GLY A 92 2.10 7.50 4.64
C GLY A 92 2.81 6.33 5.33
N LEU A 93 3.69 5.68 4.59
CA LEU A 93 4.58 4.62 5.03
C LEU A 93 6.04 5.11 4.86
N TYR A 94 6.75 5.20 5.97
CA TYR A 94 8.11 5.74 6.01
C TYR A 94 9.12 4.66 6.41
N ASN A 95 10.07 4.39 5.52
CA ASN A 95 11.20 3.52 5.78
C ASN A 95 12.54 4.28 5.71
N SER A 96 13.15 4.45 6.87
CA SER A 96 14.45 5.11 7.02
C SER A 96 15.58 4.08 7.09
N GLY A 97 15.76 3.37 5.99
CA GLY A 97 16.88 2.44 5.82
C GLY A 97 16.75 1.10 6.54
N SER A 98 15.52 0.65 6.83
CA SER A 98 15.33 -0.67 7.42
C SER A 98 15.22 -1.75 6.33
N ASP A 99 16.01 -2.80 6.46
CA ASP A 99 16.00 -3.93 5.54
C ASP A 99 14.81 -4.88 5.76
N TYR A 100 14.40 -5.56 4.69
CA TYR A 100 13.41 -6.63 4.68
C TYR A 100 12.06 -6.24 5.29
N VAL A 101 11.55 -5.05 4.94
CA VAL A 101 10.18 -4.62 5.25
C VAL A 101 9.30 -4.78 4.01
N LYS A 102 8.23 -5.55 4.15
CA LYS A 102 7.27 -5.86 3.10
C LYS A 102 5.97 -5.11 3.36
N TYR A 103 5.49 -4.38 2.37
CA TYR A 103 4.29 -3.56 2.42
C TYR A 103 3.27 -4.14 1.44
N TYR A 104 2.17 -4.67 1.97
CA TYR A 104 1.16 -5.35 1.17
C TYR A 104 -0.25 -4.81 1.44
N TYR A 105 -1.05 -4.57 0.41
CA TYR A 105 -2.47 -4.25 0.61
C TYR A 105 -2.75 -3.06 1.55
N ASN A 106 -1.85 -2.09 1.67
CA ASN A 106 -2.15 -0.90 2.48
C ASN A 106 -2.92 0.11 1.64
N SER A 107 -3.90 0.79 2.22
CA SER A 107 -4.55 1.96 1.62
C SER A 107 -4.02 3.22 2.30
N VAL A 108 -3.40 4.11 1.53
CA VAL A 108 -2.81 5.35 2.02
C VAL A 108 -3.40 6.51 1.25
N LEU A 109 -4.07 7.42 1.96
CA LEU A 109 -4.63 8.66 1.41
C LEU A 109 -3.98 9.86 2.08
N LEU A 110 -3.24 10.66 1.29
CA LEU A 110 -2.70 11.95 1.70
C LEU A 110 -3.34 13.06 0.87
N ASP A 111 -4.40 13.66 1.42
CA ASP A 111 -5.36 14.47 0.66
C ASP A 111 -5.63 15.86 1.26
N ASN A 112 -4.89 16.28 2.27
CA ASN A 112 -5.14 17.57 2.94
C ASN A 112 -5.14 18.72 1.92
N GLN A 113 -6.31 19.33 1.72
CA GLN A 113 -6.50 20.41 0.74
C GLN A 113 -6.14 21.80 1.29
N THR A 114 -5.79 21.90 2.58
CA THR A 114 -5.34 23.16 3.18
C THR A 114 -4.01 23.56 2.54
N PRO A 115 -3.95 24.69 1.81
CA PRO A 115 -2.74 25.09 1.12
C PRO A 115 -1.58 25.24 2.10
N THR A 116 -0.45 24.62 1.78
CA THR A 116 0.78 24.86 2.52
C THR A 116 1.49 26.11 2.02
N THR A 117 2.43 26.66 2.80
CA THR A 117 3.18 27.89 2.46
C THR A 117 4.68 27.67 2.31
N SER A 118 5.16 26.43 2.49
CA SER A 118 6.58 26.09 2.43
C SER A 118 6.88 25.05 1.36
N THR A 119 7.98 25.25 0.64
CA THR A 119 8.54 24.28 -0.31
C THR A 119 9.23 23.10 0.36
N THR A 120 9.37 23.10 1.70
CA THR A 120 10.03 22.03 2.47
C THR A 120 9.05 21.03 3.09
N TRP A 121 7.74 21.25 2.95
CA TRP A 121 6.71 20.39 3.54
C TRP A 121 6.20 19.40 2.50
N ASP A 122 7.06 18.42 2.21
CA ASP A 122 6.81 17.39 1.20
C ASP A 122 5.69 16.42 1.60
N THR A 123 5.17 15.71 0.60
CA THR A 123 4.18 14.64 0.76
C THR A 123 4.67 13.39 0.03
N ARG A 124 4.72 12.26 0.73
CA ARG A 124 5.15 10.97 0.14
C ARG A 124 4.25 9.85 0.66
N ALA A 125 3.49 9.17 -0.20
CA ALA A 125 2.67 8.05 0.25
C ALA A 125 3.54 6.88 0.75
N PHE A 126 4.61 6.59 0.02
CA PHE A 126 5.72 5.75 0.47
C PHE A 126 7.05 6.52 0.39
N TYR A 127 7.83 6.49 1.47
CA TYR A 127 9.12 7.17 1.54
C TYR A 127 10.24 6.23 1.97
N GLN A 128 11.21 6.01 1.08
CA GLN A 128 12.48 5.34 1.35
C GLN A 128 13.63 6.34 1.26
N VAL A 129 14.39 6.51 2.34
CA VAL A 129 15.50 7.49 2.37
C VAL A 129 16.89 6.87 2.34
N THR A 130 17.29 6.12 3.35
CA THR A 130 18.64 5.53 3.45
C THR A 130 18.71 4.23 2.66
N ALA A 131 19.90 3.73 2.33
CA ALA A 131 20.04 2.43 1.67
C ALA A 131 19.31 1.34 2.47
N ALA A 132 18.59 0.46 1.78
CA ALA A 132 17.98 -0.74 2.34
C ALA A 132 17.83 -1.83 1.28
N THR A 133 17.70 -3.08 1.71
CA THR A 133 17.46 -4.24 0.86
C THR A 133 16.19 -4.98 1.24
N GLY A 134 15.70 -5.85 0.36
CA GLY A 134 14.56 -6.73 0.64
C GLY A 134 13.22 -6.03 0.82
N ILE A 135 13.08 -4.77 0.37
CA ILE A 135 11.79 -4.06 0.39
C ILE A 135 10.88 -4.62 -0.69
N GLU A 136 9.61 -4.87 -0.35
CA GLU A 136 8.59 -5.21 -1.31
C GLU A 136 7.36 -4.32 -1.16
N LEU A 137 6.89 -3.74 -2.27
CA LEU A 137 5.64 -2.99 -2.36
C LEU A 137 4.72 -3.72 -3.33
N LYS A 138 3.63 -4.31 -2.83
CA LYS A 138 2.69 -5.03 -3.70
C LYS A 138 1.24 -4.89 -3.24
N ASN A 139 0.33 -4.70 -4.18
CA ASN A 139 -1.10 -4.50 -3.92
C ASN A 139 -1.41 -3.29 -3.01
N ASN A 140 -0.53 -2.31 -2.88
CA ASN A 140 -0.82 -1.12 -2.09
C ASN A 140 -1.59 -0.10 -2.93
N ASN A 141 -2.54 0.58 -2.29
CA ASN A 141 -3.30 1.67 -2.87
C ASN A 141 -2.75 2.99 -2.32
N PHE A 142 -1.82 3.60 -3.06
CA PHE A 142 -1.15 4.83 -2.68
C PHE A 142 -1.75 6.03 -3.40
N VAL A 143 -2.40 6.90 -2.65
CA VAL A 143 -3.11 8.07 -3.17
C VAL A 143 -2.56 9.35 -2.56
N VAL A 144 -2.13 10.26 -3.44
CA VAL A 144 -1.72 11.61 -3.06
C VAL A 144 -2.54 12.61 -3.86
N THR A 145 -3.36 13.39 -3.17
CA THR A 145 -4.14 14.49 -3.75
C THR A 145 -3.93 15.81 -2.99
N ARG A 146 -3.05 15.79 -1.98
CA ARG A 146 -2.73 16.93 -1.12
C ARG A 146 -2.30 18.17 -1.91
N ASN A 147 -2.89 19.30 -1.54
CA ASN A 147 -2.55 20.61 -2.07
C ASN A 147 -1.39 21.24 -1.27
N ALA A 148 -0.15 20.92 -1.66
CA ALA A 148 1.06 21.43 -1.03
C ALA A 148 1.94 22.20 -2.02
N ILE A 149 2.70 23.20 -1.55
CA ILE A 149 3.78 23.86 -2.31
C ILE A 149 5.05 23.00 -2.33
N GLY A 150 5.30 22.23 -1.26
CA GLY A 150 6.35 21.22 -1.21
C GLY A 150 6.13 20.11 -2.24
N GLU A 151 7.13 19.25 -2.42
CA GLU A 151 7.06 18.24 -3.46
C GLU A 151 6.10 17.11 -3.07
N ASN A 152 5.22 16.72 -3.98
CA ASN A 152 4.35 15.56 -3.81
C ASN A 152 4.85 14.39 -4.65
N HIS A 153 4.98 13.24 -4.02
CA HIS A 153 5.31 11.98 -4.66
C HIS A 153 4.42 10.85 -4.14
N VAL A 154 4.09 9.89 -4.99
CA VAL A 154 3.46 8.65 -4.53
C VAL A 154 4.54 7.77 -3.91
N LEU A 155 5.59 7.48 -4.69
CA LEU A 155 6.76 6.73 -4.22
C LEU A 155 8.00 7.61 -4.28
N TYR A 156 8.82 7.56 -3.23
CA TYR A 156 10.07 8.31 -3.20
C TYR A 156 11.21 7.43 -2.69
N PHE A 157 12.26 7.29 -3.50
CA PHE A 157 13.47 6.54 -3.20
C PHE A 157 14.70 7.45 -3.31
N SER A 158 15.19 7.92 -2.17
CA SER A 158 16.32 8.86 -2.13
C SER A 158 17.65 8.20 -2.52
N THR A 159 17.90 6.98 -2.02
CA THR A 159 19.19 6.32 -2.15
C THR A 159 19.19 5.26 -3.26
N ALA A 160 20.11 5.41 -4.23
CA ALA A 160 20.28 4.50 -5.36
C ALA A 160 20.61 3.05 -4.98
N ALA A 161 21.34 2.86 -3.87
CA ALA A 161 21.70 1.55 -3.36
C ALA A 161 20.52 0.76 -2.77
N THR A 162 19.33 1.38 -2.65
CA THR A 162 18.13 0.67 -2.22
C THR A 162 17.74 -0.37 -3.27
N THR A 163 17.63 -1.62 -2.86
CA THR A 163 17.06 -2.68 -3.69
C THR A 163 15.66 -3.00 -3.22
N PHE A 164 14.70 -3.01 -4.13
CA PHE A 164 13.30 -3.27 -3.84
C PHE A 164 12.61 -3.95 -5.02
N THR A 165 11.47 -4.55 -4.75
CA THR A 165 10.51 -4.99 -5.77
C THR A 165 9.19 -4.24 -5.58
N SER A 166 8.64 -3.69 -6.66
CA SER A 166 7.38 -2.94 -6.63
C SER A 166 6.53 -3.35 -7.82
N ASP A 167 5.35 -3.91 -7.59
CA ASP A 167 4.41 -4.32 -8.64
C ASP A 167 2.97 -4.50 -8.14
N TYR A 168 1.99 -4.46 -9.03
CA TYR A 168 0.55 -4.56 -8.72
C TYR A 168 0.05 -3.52 -7.70
N ASN A 169 0.62 -2.32 -7.68
CA ASN A 169 0.15 -1.22 -6.83
C ASN A 169 -0.83 -0.32 -7.59
N ASN A 170 -1.66 0.44 -6.88
CA ASN A 170 -2.34 1.61 -7.43
C ASN A 170 -1.51 2.84 -7.04
N LEU A 171 -0.94 3.50 -8.04
CA LEU A 171 -0.14 4.70 -7.86
C LEU A 171 -0.93 5.90 -8.40
N TYR A 172 -1.64 6.58 -7.53
CA TYR A 172 -2.49 7.71 -7.93
C TYR A 172 -1.97 9.03 -7.36
N LEU A 173 -1.64 9.94 -8.27
CA LEU A 173 -1.26 11.31 -7.97
C LEU A 173 -2.23 12.24 -8.68
N ALA A 174 -3.07 12.95 -7.92
CA ALA A 174 -3.84 14.04 -8.50
C ALA A 174 -2.92 15.24 -8.72
N THR A 175 -3.06 15.88 -9.88
CA THR A 175 -2.33 17.11 -10.19
C THR A 175 -2.93 18.26 -9.37
N GLY A 176 -2.22 18.73 -8.35
CA GLY A 176 -2.56 19.92 -7.58
C GLY A 176 -1.98 21.20 -8.19
N ALA A 177 -2.58 22.35 -7.89
CA ALA A 177 -2.08 23.66 -8.33
C ALA A 177 -0.86 24.09 -7.49
N GLY A 178 0.26 24.42 -8.15
CA GLY A 178 1.39 25.13 -7.52
C GLY A 178 2.53 24.29 -6.93
N ALA A 179 2.55 22.97 -7.12
CA ALA A 179 3.60 22.07 -6.62
C ALA A 179 4.43 21.44 -7.75
N THR A 180 5.67 21.02 -7.43
CA THR A 180 6.37 19.99 -8.21
C THR A 180 5.76 18.64 -7.84
N ASN A 181 4.98 18.08 -8.77
CA ASN A 181 4.33 16.78 -8.62
C ASN A 181 5.02 15.78 -9.55
N ALA A 182 5.52 14.67 -9.01
CA ALA A 182 5.97 13.53 -9.80
C ALA A 182 5.47 12.23 -9.18
N LEU A 183 5.02 11.27 -10.00
CA LEU A 183 4.49 10.01 -9.49
C LEU A 183 5.53 9.27 -8.64
N VAL A 184 6.74 9.15 -9.19
CA VAL A 184 7.86 8.48 -8.52
C VAL A 184 9.10 9.35 -8.60
N PHE A 185 9.84 9.45 -7.50
CA PHE A 185 11.22 9.92 -7.49
C PHE A 185 12.16 8.78 -7.17
N ARG A 186 13.22 8.60 -7.97
CA ARG A 186 14.27 7.62 -7.69
C ARG A 186 15.60 8.10 -8.21
N ASN A 187 16.62 8.09 -7.34
CA ASN A 187 18.01 8.36 -7.72
C ASN A 187 18.17 9.67 -8.53
N SER A 188 17.64 10.78 -7.99
CA SER A 188 17.67 12.10 -8.63
C SER A 188 16.90 12.21 -9.95
N ILE A 189 16.04 11.25 -10.27
CA ILE A 189 15.17 11.26 -11.46
C ILE A 189 13.71 11.30 -11.01
N GLN A 190 12.93 12.17 -11.64
CA GLN A 190 11.47 12.23 -11.49
C GLN A 190 10.81 11.48 -12.66
N TYR A 191 9.88 10.58 -12.32
CA TYR A 191 9.00 9.88 -13.25
C TYR A 191 7.60 10.45 -13.02
N ASN A 192 7.14 11.25 -13.97
CA ASN A 192 5.93 12.06 -13.79
C ASN A 192 4.66 11.23 -13.97
N THR A 193 4.72 10.20 -14.81
CA THR A 193 3.59 9.32 -15.10
C THR A 193 3.90 7.86 -14.77
N LEU A 194 2.85 7.05 -14.66
CA LEU A 194 2.99 5.61 -14.47
C LEU A 194 3.70 4.97 -15.66
N ALA A 195 3.43 5.44 -16.87
CA ALA A 195 4.09 4.94 -18.08
C ALA A 195 5.60 5.18 -18.06
N ASP A 196 6.05 6.35 -17.60
CA ASP A 196 7.49 6.65 -17.44
C ASP A 196 8.14 5.69 -16.43
N TRP A 197 7.43 5.42 -15.34
CA TRP A 197 7.92 4.52 -14.31
C TRP A 197 7.97 3.06 -14.80
N GLN A 198 6.93 2.60 -15.49
CA GLN A 198 6.85 1.27 -16.09
C GLN A 198 7.91 1.01 -17.16
N ALA A 199 8.31 2.05 -17.91
CA ALA A 199 9.39 1.94 -18.89
C ALA A 199 10.75 1.55 -18.26
N THR A 200 10.91 1.69 -16.93
CA THR A 200 12.08 1.23 -16.19
C THR A 200 12.04 -0.25 -15.81
N GLY A 201 10.93 -0.95 -16.08
CA GLY A 201 10.69 -2.34 -15.70
C GLY A 201 10.19 -2.53 -14.26
N ASN A 202 9.84 -1.45 -13.55
CA ASN A 202 9.18 -1.50 -12.23
C ASN A 202 7.67 -1.31 -12.40
N ASP A 203 6.86 -1.84 -11.48
CA ASP A 203 5.42 -1.59 -11.43
C ASP A 203 4.69 -1.90 -12.75
N VAL A 204 5.16 -2.91 -13.49
CA VAL A 204 4.70 -3.26 -14.85
C VAL A 204 3.23 -3.70 -14.91
N HIS A 205 2.68 -4.21 -13.79
CA HIS A 205 1.27 -4.56 -13.64
C HIS A 205 0.51 -3.59 -12.74
N SER A 206 1.17 -2.56 -12.21
CA SER A 206 0.53 -1.51 -11.44
C SER A 206 -0.39 -0.65 -12.31
N ILE A 207 -1.35 -0.01 -11.65
CA ILE A 207 -2.31 0.92 -12.28
C ILE A 207 -2.21 2.29 -11.62
N GLY A 208 -2.85 3.29 -12.22
CA GLY A 208 -2.94 4.64 -11.67
C GLY A 208 -4.34 5.20 -11.91
N GLY A 209 -5.17 5.17 -10.89
CA GLY A 209 -6.54 5.68 -10.95
C GLY A 209 -7.07 6.06 -9.58
N ASP A 210 -8.07 6.94 -9.56
CA ASP A 210 -8.81 7.24 -8.34
C ASP A 210 -9.50 5.95 -7.85
N PRO A 211 -9.18 5.45 -6.65
CA PRO A 211 -9.73 4.20 -6.17
C PRO A 211 -11.21 4.29 -5.77
N LEU A 212 -11.83 5.47 -5.84
CA LEU A 212 -13.24 5.66 -5.47
C LEU A 212 -13.51 5.22 -4.02
N PHE A 213 -12.70 5.73 -3.07
CA PHE A 213 -12.97 5.55 -1.65
C PHE A 213 -14.34 6.13 -1.27
N LEU A 214 -15.03 5.56 -0.29
CA LEU A 214 -16.30 6.07 0.22
C LEU A 214 -16.19 7.53 0.66
N SER A 215 -15.11 7.89 1.36
CA SER A 215 -14.79 9.27 1.71
C SER A 215 -13.31 9.46 2.08
N ALA A 216 -12.90 10.70 2.39
CA ALA A 216 -11.55 10.99 2.91
C ALA A 216 -11.29 10.38 4.32
N THR A 217 -12.35 10.03 5.05
CA THR A 217 -12.28 9.45 6.40
C THR A 217 -12.65 7.96 6.42
N ASP A 218 -12.93 7.39 5.25
CA ASP A 218 -13.39 6.03 5.07
C ASP A 218 -12.85 5.49 3.74
N LEU A 219 -11.77 4.71 3.82
CA LEU A 219 -11.04 4.20 2.67
C LEU A 219 -11.57 2.85 2.13
N HIS A 220 -12.78 2.42 2.52
CA HIS A 220 -13.40 1.29 1.81
C HIS A 220 -13.77 1.73 0.39
N LEU A 221 -13.78 0.77 -0.52
CA LEU A 221 -13.97 0.97 -1.95
C LEU A 221 -15.46 1.08 -2.28
N GLN A 222 -15.77 1.91 -3.27
CA GLN A 222 -17.09 1.93 -3.90
C GLN A 222 -17.16 0.88 -5.04
N THR A 223 -18.36 0.37 -5.29
CA THR A 223 -18.62 -0.43 -6.50
C THR A 223 -18.17 0.32 -7.75
N GLY A 224 -17.43 -0.37 -8.62
CA GLY A 224 -16.86 0.21 -9.84
C GLY A 224 -15.48 0.84 -9.64
N SER A 225 -14.88 0.69 -8.46
CA SER A 225 -13.48 1.04 -8.22
C SER A 225 -12.56 0.42 -9.29
N PRO A 226 -11.63 1.19 -9.90
CA PRO A 226 -10.70 0.66 -10.89
C PRO A 226 -9.67 -0.29 -10.27
N VAL A 227 -9.54 -0.31 -8.94
CA VAL A 227 -8.61 -1.20 -8.23
C VAL A 227 -9.17 -2.59 -7.97
N ASN A 228 -10.46 -2.81 -8.27
CA ASN A 228 -11.14 -4.09 -8.12
C ASN A 228 -10.56 -5.15 -9.06
N ASP A 229 -10.25 -6.33 -8.54
CA ASP A 229 -9.67 -7.47 -9.25
C ASP A 229 -8.34 -7.14 -9.99
N LYS A 230 -7.55 -6.20 -9.47
CA LYS A 230 -6.28 -5.76 -10.09
C LYS A 230 -5.02 -6.18 -9.35
N GLY A 231 -5.14 -6.75 -8.17
CA GLY A 231 -4.00 -7.22 -7.39
C GLY A 231 -3.53 -8.61 -7.80
N VAL A 232 -2.53 -9.10 -7.07
CA VAL A 232 -2.01 -10.46 -7.17
C VAL A 232 -1.99 -11.11 -5.78
N ALA A 233 -2.44 -12.36 -5.67
CA ALA A 233 -2.52 -13.03 -4.37
C ALA A 233 -1.16 -13.08 -3.62
N VAL A 234 -1.19 -12.77 -2.33
CA VAL A 234 -0.06 -12.96 -1.40
C VAL A 234 -0.47 -14.05 -0.44
N ALA A 235 0.12 -15.23 -0.56
CA ALA A 235 -0.38 -16.46 0.06
C ALA A 235 -0.56 -16.38 1.59
N SER A 236 0.20 -15.54 2.28
CA SER A 236 0.13 -15.35 3.73
C SER A 236 -0.92 -14.33 4.19
N ILE A 237 -1.58 -13.60 3.28
CA ILE A 237 -2.58 -12.57 3.58
C ILE A 237 -3.87 -12.91 2.83
N THR A 238 -4.77 -13.61 3.52
CA THR A 238 -5.99 -14.16 2.92
C THR A 238 -7.25 -13.38 3.27
N THR A 239 -7.15 -12.40 4.16
CA THR A 239 -8.26 -11.52 4.53
C THR A 239 -7.84 -10.06 4.43
N ASP A 240 -8.80 -9.17 4.30
CA ASP A 240 -8.62 -7.73 4.25
C ASP A 240 -8.69 -7.09 5.66
N ILE A 241 -9.00 -5.79 5.75
CA ILE A 241 -9.06 -5.05 7.01
C ILE A 241 -10.26 -5.42 7.89
N ASP A 242 -11.44 -5.70 7.33
CA ASP A 242 -12.63 -6.04 8.12
C ASP A 242 -12.81 -7.56 8.31
N GLY A 243 -11.97 -8.36 7.63
CA GLY A 243 -11.86 -9.80 7.84
C GLY A 243 -12.50 -10.63 6.73
N GLU A 244 -12.97 -9.99 5.67
CA GLU A 244 -13.48 -10.62 4.46
C GLU A 244 -12.36 -11.37 3.75
N ALA A 245 -12.72 -12.48 3.11
CA ALA A 245 -11.79 -13.27 2.34
C ALA A 245 -11.42 -12.54 1.04
N ARG A 246 -10.11 -12.43 0.78
CA ARG A 246 -9.61 -11.89 -0.50
C ARG A 246 -9.79 -12.88 -1.64
N ALA A 247 -10.02 -12.38 -2.85
CA ALA A 247 -10.06 -13.19 -4.05
C ALA A 247 -8.73 -13.94 -4.24
N LEU A 248 -8.83 -15.24 -4.57
CA LEU A 248 -7.67 -16.14 -4.54
C LEU A 248 -6.69 -15.94 -5.71
N SER A 249 -7.13 -15.31 -6.79
CA SER A 249 -6.28 -15.02 -7.96
C SER A 249 -6.11 -13.53 -8.23
N THR A 250 -7.15 -12.74 -8.02
CA THR A 250 -7.21 -11.31 -8.37
C THR A 250 -7.78 -10.52 -7.20
N PRO A 251 -7.08 -10.44 -6.06
CA PRO A 251 -7.57 -9.62 -4.95
C PRO A 251 -7.61 -8.14 -5.34
N ASP A 252 -8.34 -7.35 -4.56
CA ASP A 252 -8.36 -5.91 -4.75
C ASP A 252 -7.04 -5.29 -4.28
N ILE A 253 -6.63 -4.20 -4.96
CA ILE A 253 -5.47 -3.42 -4.51
C ILE A 253 -5.92 -2.50 -3.37
N GLY A 254 -5.28 -2.63 -2.22
CA GLY A 254 -5.56 -1.84 -1.01
C GLY A 254 -6.04 -2.67 0.17
N ALA A 255 -6.38 -1.98 1.26
CA ALA A 255 -6.72 -2.59 2.55
C ALA A 255 -8.10 -3.23 2.61
N ASP A 256 -8.97 -2.90 1.68
CA ASP A 256 -10.35 -3.33 1.59
C ASP A 256 -10.52 -4.27 0.38
N GLU A 257 -11.39 -5.26 0.51
CA GLU A 257 -11.84 -6.11 -0.58
C GLU A 257 -13.33 -5.84 -0.82
N LEU A 258 -13.69 -5.43 -2.03
CA LEU A 258 -15.11 -5.33 -2.39
C LEU A 258 -15.76 -6.70 -2.20
N PRO A 259 -16.99 -6.75 -1.64
CA PRO A 259 -17.69 -8.01 -1.44
C PRO A 259 -17.70 -8.81 -2.74
N LEU A 260 -17.14 -10.03 -2.69
CA LEU A 260 -17.19 -10.96 -3.79
C LEU A 260 -18.63 -11.09 -4.24
N ALA A 261 -18.92 -10.71 -5.48
CA ALA A 261 -20.29 -10.69 -5.97
C ALA A 261 -20.94 -12.07 -5.73
N PRO A 262 -22.11 -12.14 -5.06
CA PRO A 262 -22.80 -13.41 -4.87
C PRO A 262 -23.12 -13.99 -6.25
N GLY A 263 -22.60 -15.19 -6.53
CA GLY A 263 -22.65 -15.75 -7.88
C GLY A 263 -22.01 -17.12 -8.04
N ILE A 264 -21.86 -17.50 -9.31
CA ILE A 264 -21.14 -18.69 -9.76
C ILE A 264 -19.84 -18.18 -10.39
N ASP A 265 -18.81 -17.93 -9.58
CA ASP A 265 -17.47 -17.66 -10.11
C ASP A 265 -16.71 -18.99 -10.25
N ILE A 266 -16.95 -19.67 -11.38
CA ILE A 266 -16.28 -20.93 -11.71
C ILE A 266 -14.90 -20.61 -12.31
N GLN A 267 -13.87 -20.90 -11.53
CA GLN A 267 -12.50 -20.96 -12.03
C GLN A 267 -12.10 -22.40 -12.32
N ILE A 268 -11.58 -22.66 -13.53
CA ILE A 268 -10.88 -23.91 -13.83
C ILE A 268 -9.53 -23.86 -13.12
N VAL A 269 -9.36 -24.67 -12.08
CA VAL A 269 -8.13 -24.76 -11.29
C VAL A 269 -7.06 -25.50 -12.08
N LYS A 270 -7.44 -26.60 -12.74
CA LYS A 270 -6.56 -27.37 -13.64
C LYS A 270 -7.33 -28.36 -14.50
N LEU A 271 -6.74 -28.72 -15.64
CA LEU A 271 -7.06 -29.96 -16.35
C LEU A 271 -6.51 -31.13 -15.53
N VAL A 272 -7.40 -32.02 -15.09
CA VAL A 272 -7.06 -33.25 -14.35
C VAL A 272 -6.78 -34.39 -15.34
N SER A 273 -7.53 -34.44 -16.44
CA SER A 273 -7.38 -35.47 -17.48
C SER A 273 -7.95 -34.97 -18.82
N PRO A 274 -7.34 -35.35 -19.96
CA PRO A 274 -6.09 -36.13 -20.08
C PRO A 274 -4.86 -35.31 -19.68
N ALA A 275 -3.81 -35.99 -19.22
CA ALA A 275 -2.50 -35.35 -19.05
C ALA A 275 -1.97 -34.89 -20.42
N VAL A 276 -1.30 -33.74 -20.47
CA VAL A 276 -0.72 -33.22 -21.72
C VAL A 276 0.24 -34.27 -22.29
N SER A 277 -0.14 -34.90 -23.40
CA SER A 277 0.67 -35.90 -24.10
C SER A 277 1.03 -35.35 -25.48
N VAL A 278 2.32 -35.33 -25.81
CA VAL A 278 2.84 -34.86 -27.11
C VAL A 278 2.60 -35.85 -28.26
N THR A 279 1.79 -36.90 -28.03
CA THR A 279 1.68 -38.05 -28.95
C THR A 279 0.25 -38.54 -29.21
N SER A 280 -0.79 -37.82 -28.80
CA SER A 280 -2.18 -38.22 -29.04
C SER A 280 -2.92 -37.26 -29.97
N CYS A 281 -3.28 -37.75 -31.15
CA CYS A 281 -4.30 -37.14 -32.01
C CYS A 281 -5.63 -37.13 -31.24
N TYR A 282 -6.24 -35.95 -31.04
CA TYR A 282 -7.48 -35.79 -30.28
C TYR A 282 -8.63 -36.61 -30.88
N GLY A 283 -9.03 -37.69 -30.18
CA GLY A 283 -10.28 -38.41 -30.40
C GLY A 283 -11.36 -37.96 -29.41
N THR A 284 -12.51 -38.64 -29.37
CA THR A 284 -13.50 -38.44 -28.31
C THR A 284 -12.93 -38.93 -26.98
N GLU A 285 -12.75 -38.03 -26.02
CA GLU A 285 -12.17 -38.35 -24.72
C GLU A 285 -12.93 -37.68 -23.57
N THR A 286 -12.83 -38.27 -22.37
CA THR A 286 -13.41 -37.68 -21.15
C THR A 286 -12.46 -36.63 -20.60
N ILE A 287 -12.94 -35.38 -20.59
CA ILE A 287 -12.25 -34.26 -19.95
C ILE A 287 -12.68 -34.16 -18.50
N THR A 288 -11.69 -34.21 -17.60
CA THR A 288 -11.90 -33.94 -16.17
C THR A 288 -11.19 -32.64 -15.83
N VAL A 289 -11.94 -31.66 -15.32
CA VAL A 289 -11.40 -30.41 -14.79
C VAL A 289 -11.67 -30.32 -13.29
N ALA A 290 -10.71 -29.77 -12.55
CA ALA A 290 -10.98 -29.31 -11.21
C ALA A 290 -11.51 -27.89 -11.31
N ILE A 291 -12.72 -27.66 -10.80
CA ILE A 291 -13.33 -26.32 -10.72
C ILE A 291 -13.40 -25.88 -9.26
N ARG A 292 -13.26 -24.57 -9.03
CA ARG A 292 -13.51 -23.93 -7.73
C ARG A 292 -14.58 -22.87 -7.94
N ASN A 293 -15.53 -22.78 -7.01
CA ASN A 293 -16.36 -21.60 -6.86
C ASN A 293 -15.60 -20.61 -5.98
N ASN A 294 -15.20 -19.47 -6.53
CA ASN A 294 -14.53 -18.41 -5.77
C ASN A 294 -15.51 -17.46 -5.07
N SER A 295 -16.83 -17.61 -5.31
CA SER A 295 -17.85 -16.81 -4.63
C SER A 295 -18.05 -17.20 -3.16
N VAL A 296 -18.48 -16.25 -2.34
CA VAL A 296 -18.88 -16.48 -0.93
C VAL A 296 -20.26 -17.14 -0.85
N ASN A 297 -20.45 -18.03 0.12
CA ASN A 297 -21.78 -18.54 0.46
C ASN A 297 -22.56 -17.44 1.18
N THR A 298 -23.73 -17.08 0.67
CA THR A 298 -24.72 -16.26 1.39
C THR A 298 -25.46 -17.06 2.45
#